data_AF-A0A0D7A2D2-F1
#
_entry.id   AF-A0A0D7A2D2-F1
#
_cell.length_a   1.000
_cell.length_b   1.000
_cell.length_c   1.000
_cell.angle_alpha   90.00
_cell.angle_beta   90.00
_cell.angle_gamma   90.00
#
_symmetry.space_group_name_H-M   'P 1'
#
loop_
_entity.id
_entity.type
_entity.pdbx_description
1 polymer ?
#
loop_
_entity_poly.entity_id
_entity_poly.type
_entity_poly.pdbx_seq_one_letter_code
_entity_poly.pdbx_strand_id
1 'polypeptide(L)'
;MRSCLKVPHLAGLQRSPSSKFVSFSDDDDVHIADEWDRTPTQPTKDLCYHEILEMKAIQNSLPQADQLSDPLTGRPARQFLSKIPITLLPLLSDESASESSQPPPPSTSTSNFPRVP
;
A
#
# COMPACT_ATOMS: atom_id res chain seq x y z
N MET A 1 13.99 8.88 61.08
CA MET A 1 13.54 8.62 59.70
C MET A 1 14.05 7.25 59.26
N ARG A 2 13.18 6.25 59.25
CA ARG A 2 13.45 4.93 58.66
C ARG A 2 12.21 4.60 57.83
N SER A 3 12.30 4.81 56.52
CA SER A 3 11.24 4.51 55.56
C SER A 3 11.30 3.03 55.20
N CYS A 4 10.37 2.25 55.75
CA CYS A 4 10.12 0.89 55.32
C CYS A 4 9.13 0.94 54.15
N LEU A 5 9.61 1.05 52.90
CA LEU A 5 8.74 0.88 51.75
C LEU A 5 8.53 -0.61 51.47
N LYS A 6 7.30 -1.02 51.72
CA LYS A 6 6.71 -2.34 51.58
C LYS A 6 6.72 -2.76 50.10
N VAL A 7 7.34 -3.89 49.78
CA VAL A 7 7.20 -4.54 48.47
C VAL A 7 5.79 -5.14 48.38
N PRO A 8 4.99 -4.86 47.35
CA PRO A 8 3.72 -5.55 47.18
C PRO A 8 3.99 -6.96 46.61
N HIS A 9 3.80 -7.96 47.47
CA HIS A 9 3.60 -9.34 47.05
C HIS A 9 2.15 -9.49 46.57
N LEU A 10 1.94 -9.48 45.26
CA LEU A 10 0.65 -9.85 44.67
C LEU A 10 0.70 -11.33 44.27
N ALA A 11 0.23 -12.17 45.19
CA ALA A 11 -0.34 -13.46 44.83
C ALA A 11 -1.83 -13.24 44.54
N GLY A 12 -2.29 -13.69 43.37
CA GLY A 12 -3.73 -13.76 43.06
C GLY A 12 -4.11 -13.14 41.71
N LEU A 13 -4.17 -13.99 40.68
CA LEU A 13 -4.93 -13.89 39.43
C LEU A 13 -5.20 -12.49 38.84
N GLN A 14 -4.42 -12.09 37.82
CA GLN A 14 -4.94 -11.46 36.60
C GLN A 14 -3.88 -11.50 35.50
N ARG A 15 -4.30 -11.84 34.27
CA ARG A 15 -3.50 -11.84 33.04
C ARG A 15 -2.92 -10.42 32.85
N SER A 16 -1.65 -10.25 33.20
CA SER A 16 -0.92 -8.99 32.99
C SER A 16 -0.79 -8.73 31.48
N PRO A 17 -0.70 -7.47 31.03
CA PRO A 17 -0.25 -7.22 29.66
C PRO A 17 1.11 -7.91 29.55
N SER A 18 1.25 -8.87 28.64
CA SER A 18 2.49 -9.65 28.48
C SER A 18 3.64 -8.65 28.33
N SER A 19 4.40 -8.44 29.40
CA SER A 19 5.54 -7.52 29.37
C SER A 19 6.62 -8.26 28.60
N LYS A 20 6.75 -7.93 27.33
CA LYS A 20 7.78 -8.48 26.46
C LYS A 20 9.05 -7.74 26.81
N PHE A 21 10.01 -8.46 27.37
CA PHE A 21 11.35 -7.96 27.60
C PHE A 21 12.23 -8.40 26.42
N VAL A 22 13.02 -7.46 25.91
CA VAL A 22 14.05 -7.71 24.90
C VAL A 22 15.38 -7.63 25.61
N SER A 23 16.18 -8.67 25.51
CA SER A 23 17.58 -8.68 25.93
C SER A 23 18.46 -8.84 24.70
N PHE A 24 19.55 -8.09 24.64
CA PHE A 24 20.60 -8.28 23.65
C PHE A 24 21.67 -9.18 24.28
N SER A 25 22.19 -10.13 23.51
CA SER A 25 23.35 -10.92 23.88
C SER A 25 24.62 -10.08 23.74
N ASP A 26 25.61 -10.28 24.61
CA ASP A 26 26.91 -9.62 24.57
C ASP A 26 27.88 -10.25 23.52
N ASP A 27 27.40 -11.23 22.75
CA ASP A 27 28.18 -11.90 21.72
C ASP A 27 28.18 -11.06 20.43
N ASP A 28 29.28 -10.34 20.19
CA ASP A 28 29.52 -9.60 18.96
C ASP A 28 30.18 -10.50 17.89
N ASP A 29 29.39 -11.25 17.14
CA ASP A 29 29.89 -12.03 16.01
C ASP A 29 30.21 -11.11 14.81
N VAL A 30 31.50 -10.95 14.52
CA VAL A 30 31.97 -10.16 13.37
C VAL A 30 32.15 -11.06 12.15
N HIS A 31 31.26 -10.92 11.18
CA HIS A 31 31.37 -11.57 9.88
C HIS A 31 31.92 -10.60 8.83
N ILE A 32 32.96 -11.01 8.12
CA ILE A 32 33.53 -10.24 7.01
C ILE A 32 32.56 -10.39 5.83
N ALA A 33 31.95 -9.28 5.42
CA ALA A 33 31.20 -9.24 4.18
C ALA A 33 32.16 -9.29 2.99
N ASP A 34 31.73 -9.93 1.91
CA ASP A 34 32.45 -9.93 0.65
C ASP A 34 32.74 -8.50 0.17
N GLU A 35 33.88 -8.32 -0.50
CA GLU A 35 34.28 -7.05 -1.10
C GLU A 35 33.53 -6.83 -2.42
N TRP A 36 32.23 -6.55 -2.31
CA TRP A 36 31.42 -6.10 -3.44
C TRP A 36 31.62 -4.60 -3.61
N ASP A 37 31.77 -4.17 -4.85
CA ASP A 37 31.81 -2.75 -5.17
C ASP A 37 30.51 -2.08 -4.71
N ARG A 38 30.63 -1.24 -3.67
CA ARG A 38 29.51 -0.47 -3.10
C ARG A 38 29.39 0.90 -3.74
N THR A 39 30.20 1.20 -4.76
CA THR A 39 30.12 2.46 -5.48
C THR A 39 28.73 2.57 -6.09
N PRO A 40 27.91 3.56 -5.69
CA PRO A 40 26.62 3.77 -6.31
C PRO A 40 26.86 3.99 -7.80
N THR A 41 26.21 3.20 -8.64
CA THR A 41 26.25 3.47 -10.08
C THR A 41 25.69 4.87 -10.30
N GLN A 42 26.45 5.73 -10.97
CA GLN A 42 25.92 7.05 -11.32
C GLN A 42 24.62 6.86 -12.12
N PRO A 43 23.59 7.67 -11.83
CA PRO A 43 22.41 7.69 -12.68
C PRO A 43 22.88 7.89 -14.12
N THR A 44 22.30 7.11 -15.04
CA THR A 44 22.56 7.22 -16.48
C THR A 44 22.49 8.69 -16.89
N LYS A 45 23.36 9.08 -17.84
CA LYS A 45 23.42 10.42 -18.45
C LYS A 45 22.05 11.08 -18.55
N ASP A 46 22.03 12.40 -18.39
CA ASP A 46 20.84 13.23 -18.63
C ASP A 46 20.17 12.84 -19.94
N LEU A 47 19.03 12.15 -19.84
CA LEU A 47 18.25 11.74 -21.00
C LEU A 47 17.81 12.99 -21.74
N CYS A 48 17.97 13.00 -23.06
CA CYS A 48 17.41 14.07 -23.85
C CYS A 48 15.87 14.01 -23.79
N TYR A 49 15.22 15.14 -24.06
CA TYR A 49 13.76 15.20 -24.03
C TYR A 49 13.07 14.14 -24.90
N HIS A 50 13.68 13.78 -26.04
CA HIS A 50 13.18 12.73 -26.93
C HIS A 50 13.19 11.35 -26.26
N GLU A 51 14.29 10.98 -25.61
CA GLU A 51 14.42 9.71 -24.88
C GLU A 51 13.42 9.64 -23.71
N ILE A 52 13.15 10.77 -23.04
CA ILE A 52 12.12 10.85 -21.99
C ILE A 52 10.73 10.55 -22.56
N LEU A 53 10.40 11.09 -23.74
CA LEU A 53 9.13 10.82 -24.41
C LEU A 53 9.01 9.36 -24.83
N GLU A 54 10.07 8.79 -25.41
CA GLU A 54 10.12 7.38 -25.80
C GLU A 54 9.92 6.46 -24.59
N MET A 55 10.65 6.70 -23.50
CA MET A 55 10.53 5.95 -22.26
C MET A 55 9.10 6.00 -21.70
N LYS A 56 8.45 7.17 -21.73
CA LYS A 56 7.03 7.29 -21.34
C LYS A 56 6.09 6.52 -22.26
N ALA A 57 6.38 6.51 -23.57
CA ALA A 57 5.58 5.75 -24.52
C ALA A 57 5.68 4.23 -24.25
N ILE A 58 6.88 3.72 -23.95
CA ILE A 58 7.11 2.33 -23.55
C ILE A 58 6.36 2.01 -22.26
N GLN A 59 6.49 2.84 -21.22
CA GLN A 59 5.79 2.61 -19.95
C GLN A 59 4.26 2.57 -20.11
N ASN A 60 3.72 3.39 -21.00
CA ASN A 60 2.28 3.42 -21.27
C ASN A 60 1.80 2.27 -22.15
N SER A 61 2.66 1.67 -22.97
CA SER A 61 2.32 0.54 -23.83
C SER A 61 2.40 -0.81 -23.10
N LEU A 62 3.15 -0.89 -22.01
CA LEU A 62 3.25 -2.09 -21.18
C LEU A 62 1.99 -2.30 -20.32
N PRO A 63 1.58 -3.55 -20.08
CA PRO A 63 0.53 -3.86 -19.12
C PRO A 63 0.88 -3.28 -17.74
N GLN A 64 -0.06 -2.54 -17.14
CA GLN A 64 0.11 -2.06 -15.78
C GLN A 64 -0.18 -3.20 -14.80
N ALA A 65 0.66 -3.32 -13.78
CA ALA A 65 0.39 -4.23 -12.69
C ALA A 65 -0.78 -3.72 -11.85
N ASP A 66 -1.53 -4.63 -11.22
CA ASP A 66 -2.58 -4.29 -10.26
C ASP A 66 -1.92 -3.53 -9.09
N GLN A 67 -2.18 -2.23 -9.00
CA GLN A 67 -1.59 -1.35 -7.98
C GLN A 67 -2.69 -0.94 -7.00
N LEU A 68 -2.47 -1.23 -5.70
CA LEU A 68 -3.33 -0.76 -4.62
C LEU A 68 -3.34 0.78 -4.56
N SER A 69 -4.40 1.33 -3.96
CA SER A 69 -4.49 2.76 -3.73
C SER A 69 -3.32 3.22 -2.87
N ASP A 70 -2.60 4.24 -3.34
CA ASP A 70 -1.47 4.80 -2.61
C ASP A 70 -1.99 5.77 -1.53
N PRO A 71 -1.79 5.48 -0.23
CA PRO A 71 -2.30 6.32 0.86
C PRO A 71 -1.54 7.64 0.99
N LEU A 72 -0.32 7.76 0.44
CA LEU A 72 0.49 8.97 0.53
C LEU A 72 0.17 9.95 -0.59
N THR A 73 -0.01 9.45 -1.82
CA THR A 73 -0.32 10.31 -2.97
C THR A 73 -1.82 10.41 -3.29
N GLY A 74 -2.65 9.61 -2.60
CA GLY A 74 -4.09 9.54 -2.85
C GLY A 74 -4.44 8.96 -4.21
N ARG A 75 -3.48 8.34 -4.91
CA ARG A 75 -3.75 7.76 -6.22
C ARG A 75 -4.71 6.58 -6.08
N PRO A 76 -5.82 6.57 -6.84
CA PRO A 76 -6.77 5.47 -6.79
C PRO A 76 -6.08 4.19 -7.26
N ALA A 77 -6.53 3.06 -6.73
CA ALA A 77 -6.06 1.76 -7.17
C ALA A 77 -6.24 1.63 -8.69
N ARG A 78 -5.22 1.12 -9.37
CA ARG A 78 -5.26 0.85 -10.81
C ARG A 78 -5.40 -0.65 -10.99
N GLN A 79 -6.55 -1.02 -11.55
CA GLN A 79 -7.09 -2.36 -11.76
C GLN A 79 -7.40 -3.18 -10.50
N PHE A 80 -8.69 -3.43 -10.33
CA PHE A 80 -9.22 -4.60 -9.64
C PHE A 80 -9.69 -5.59 -10.71
N LEU A 81 -9.45 -6.87 -10.47
CA LEU A 81 -9.81 -8.00 -11.32
C LEU A 81 -11.33 -8.13 -11.49
N SER A 82 -11.95 -7.24 -12.26
CA SER A 82 -13.40 -7.24 -12.53
C SER A 82 -13.84 -8.35 -13.49
N LYS A 83 -12.89 -9.00 -14.16
CA LYS A 83 -13.13 -10.06 -15.15
C LYS A 83 -12.79 -11.47 -14.68
N ILE A 84 -12.27 -11.63 -13.46
CA ILE A 84 -12.10 -12.97 -12.90
C ILE A 84 -13.39 -13.29 -12.15
N PRO A 85 -14.06 -14.41 -12.45
CA PRO A 85 -15.19 -14.89 -11.65
C PRO A 85 -14.65 -15.45 -10.33
N ILE A 86 -14.10 -14.59 -9.48
CA ILE A 86 -13.81 -14.93 -8.09
C ILE A 86 -15.16 -14.86 -7.39
N THR A 87 -15.76 -16.01 -7.11
CA THR A 87 -16.78 -16.10 -6.08
C THR A 87 -16.10 -15.78 -4.76
N LEU A 88 -15.93 -14.49 -4.46
CA LEU A 88 -15.46 -14.06 -3.16
C LEU A 88 -16.48 -14.59 -2.15
N LEU A 89 -16.00 -15.48 -1.28
CA LEU A 89 -16.74 -15.95 -0.12
C LEU A 89 -17.33 -14.71 0.58
N PRO A 90 -18.62 -14.69 0.95
CA PRO A 90 -19.22 -13.53 1.59
C PRO A 90 -18.43 -13.19 2.85
N LEU A 91 -17.76 -12.02 2.82
CA LEU A 91 -17.23 -11.39 4.00
C LEU A 91 -18.44 -11.04 4.86
N LEU A 92 -18.40 -11.48 6.11
CA LEU A 92 -19.49 -11.38 7.08
C LEU A 92 -20.04 -9.95 7.14
N SER A 93 -21.36 -9.85 7.23
CA SER A 93 -22.19 -8.65 7.05
C SER A 93 -21.62 -7.37 7.65
N ASP A 94 -21.51 -6.33 6.80
CA ASP A 94 -21.48 -4.93 7.20
C ASP A 94 -22.82 -4.56 7.84
N GLU A 95 -22.94 -4.79 9.14
CA GLU A 95 -23.96 -4.13 9.94
C GLU A 95 -23.45 -2.73 10.31
N SER A 96 -23.57 -1.79 9.37
CA SER A 96 -23.97 -0.38 9.61
C SER A 96 -23.73 0.50 8.38
N ALA A 97 -24.85 0.83 7.69
CA ALA A 97 -25.30 2.20 7.36
C ALA A 97 -24.32 3.11 6.56
N SER A 98 -24.65 3.80 5.46
CA SER A 98 -25.93 4.33 4.97
C SER A 98 -25.81 4.81 3.50
N GLU A 99 -26.94 4.75 2.80
CA GLU A 99 -27.43 5.71 1.79
C GLU A 99 -26.58 6.04 0.54
N SER A 100 -26.83 5.23 -0.48
CA SER A 100 -27.28 5.64 -1.83
C SER A 100 -27.26 7.14 -2.14
N SER A 101 -26.37 7.56 -3.03
CA SER A 101 -26.57 8.72 -3.91
C SER A 101 -25.95 8.42 -5.28
N GLN A 102 -26.69 7.67 -6.11
CA GLN A 102 -26.34 7.46 -7.51
C GLN A 102 -26.83 8.66 -8.34
N PRO A 103 -25.97 9.34 -9.14
CA PRO A 103 -26.45 10.32 -10.10
C PRO A 103 -27.12 9.61 -11.30
N PRO A 104 -28.17 10.20 -11.91
CA PRO A 104 -28.85 9.59 -13.05
C PRO A 104 -27.93 9.52 -14.29
N PRO A 105 -28.14 8.55 -15.20
CA PRO A 105 -27.39 8.47 -16.45
C PRO A 105 -27.73 9.65 -17.38
N PRO A 106 -26.78 10.14 -18.19
CA PRO A 106 -27.07 11.15 -19.20
C PRO A 106 -27.95 10.56 -20.32
N SER A 107 -29.08 11.20 -20.57
CA SER A 107 -29.98 10.89 -21.67
C SER A 107 -29.26 10.99 -23.01
N THR A 108 -29.30 9.92 -23.79
CA THR A 108 -28.92 9.90 -25.21
C THR A 108 -29.87 10.80 -26.00
N SER A 109 -29.43 12.01 -26.33
CA SER A 109 -30.05 12.84 -27.34
C SER A 109 -29.56 12.39 -28.71
N THR A 110 -30.41 11.67 -29.44
CA THR A 110 -30.28 11.41 -30.88
C THR A 110 -30.25 12.75 -31.62
N SER A 111 -29.05 13.24 -31.91
CA SER A 111 -28.84 14.38 -32.80
C SER A 111 -28.93 13.88 -34.24
N ASN A 112 -30.07 14.12 -34.87
CA ASN A 112 -30.23 14.01 -36.32
C ASN A 112 -29.28 15.01 -36.99
N PHE A 113 -28.23 14.51 -37.66
CA PHE A 113 -27.47 15.31 -38.61
C PHE A 113 -28.33 15.58 -39.86
N PRO A 114 -28.48 16.83 -40.31
CA PRO A 114 -29.06 17.10 -41.61
C PRO A 114 -28.05 16.73 -42.70
N ARG A 115 -28.51 15.92 -43.65
CA ARG A 115 -27.87 15.68 -44.94
C ARG A 115 -27.87 16.99 -45.73
N VAL A 116 -26.69 17.53 -46.01
CA VAL A 116 -26.50 18.70 -46.89
C VAL A 116 -26.35 18.18 -48.34
N PRO A 117 -26.91 18.88 -49.36
CA PRO A 117 -26.98 18.43 -50.75
C PRO A 117 -25.63 18.28 -51.46
#